data_AF-A0AAU6EWT1-F1
#
_entry.id   AF-A0AAU6EWT1-F1
#
_cell.length_a   1.000
_cell.length_b   1.000
_cell.length_c   1.000
_cell.angle_alpha   90.00
_cell.angle_beta   90.00
_cell.angle_gamma   90.00
#
_symmetry.space_group_name_H-M   'P 1'
#
loop_
_entity.id
_entity.type
_entity.pdbx_description
1 polymer ?
#
loop_
_entity_poly.entity_id
_entity_poly.type
_entity_poly.pdbx_seq_one_letter_code
_entity_poly.pdbx_strand_id
1 'polypeptide(L)'
;MPATKPARGKSWKRDLPFPYDQDLSGVLRHLNRRTRPFRTRLSNDPVTASYLAAGMRLLSRHMGPRPAEHPPTDRPLLRFLSQRAVAAELGNNPTPFARRGNVAQLRDRWSAQADYVSDLIHFAVWHDNYRPGHREQRTARAQQLTSGPDFVAAVHETAYEHTAEGVDTASVRLSLALMAGAEGDSEVTDAISSLYAAYLGSWKELYAAVLHDRHLRLRPGLTLDDLANALSATTDGTILRTIGDPTATVMDHANRRSLMGTVALAVIHAFLEPEEDATGLTLEEAVAERFDGRAY
;
A
#
# COMPACT_ATOMS: atom_id res chain seq x y z
N MET A 1 -38.57 -17.02 38.71
CA MET A 1 -38.17 -16.11 37.62
C MET A 1 -37.43 -16.91 36.56
N PRO A 2 -37.96 -17.05 35.34
CA PRO A 2 -37.30 -17.85 34.31
C PRO A 2 -36.15 -17.07 33.69
N ALA A 3 -34.98 -17.71 33.61
CA ALA A 3 -33.79 -17.18 32.98
C ALA A 3 -34.04 -16.91 31.49
N THR A 4 -33.89 -15.65 31.09
CA THR A 4 -33.84 -15.20 29.71
C THR A 4 -32.70 -15.90 28.99
N LYS A 5 -33.02 -16.78 28.03
CA LYS A 5 -32.08 -17.29 27.03
C LYS A 5 -31.43 -16.10 26.30
N PRO A 6 -30.11 -16.05 26.10
CA PRO A 6 -29.51 -15.03 25.27
C PRO A 6 -29.96 -15.26 23.82
N ALA A 7 -30.48 -14.19 23.21
CA ALA A 7 -30.95 -14.20 21.83
C ALA A 7 -29.83 -14.62 20.88
N ARG A 8 -30.02 -15.75 20.19
CA ARG A 8 -29.21 -16.15 19.04
C ARG A 8 -29.64 -15.30 17.85
N GLY A 9 -28.71 -14.51 17.29
CA GLY A 9 -28.73 -14.14 15.88
C GLY A 9 -28.61 -12.65 15.57
N LYS A 10 -27.63 -12.33 14.71
CA LYS A 10 -27.42 -11.08 13.94
C LYS A 10 -26.76 -9.88 14.64
N SER A 11 -25.45 -9.95 14.83
CA SER A 11 -24.50 -8.96 14.26
C SER A 11 -23.17 -9.69 14.08
N TRP A 12 -22.61 -9.72 12.86
CA TRP A 12 -21.40 -10.53 12.64
C TRP A 12 -20.35 -9.91 11.72
N LYS A 13 -20.73 -9.03 10.78
CA LYS A 13 -19.77 -8.36 9.89
C LYS A 13 -19.36 -6.99 10.45
N ARG A 14 -20.34 -6.19 10.88
CA ARG A 14 -20.13 -4.85 11.46
C ARG A 14 -19.37 -4.86 12.80
N ASP A 15 -19.33 -6.00 13.47
CA ASP A 15 -18.62 -6.16 14.73
C ASP A 15 -17.14 -6.50 14.52
N LEU A 16 -16.72 -6.81 13.29
CA LEU A 16 -15.31 -7.07 12.98
C LEU A 16 -14.51 -5.75 13.02
N PRO A 17 -13.21 -5.80 13.33
CA PRO A 17 -12.38 -4.60 13.26
C PRO A 17 -12.22 -4.14 11.80
N PHE A 18 -12.07 -2.84 11.60
CA PHE A 18 -11.70 -2.28 10.30
C PHE A 18 -10.38 -2.89 9.77
N PRO A 19 -10.27 -3.22 8.45
CA PRO A 19 -11.27 -3.06 7.38
C PRO A 19 -12.20 -4.26 7.20
N TYR A 20 -12.14 -5.26 8.09
CA TYR A 20 -12.90 -6.50 7.96
C TYR A 20 -14.40 -6.30 8.18
N ASP A 21 -14.85 -5.13 8.61
CA ASP A 21 -16.26 -4.73 8.68
C ASP A 21 -16.83 -4.18 7.36
N GLN A 22 -15.96 -3.82 6.41
CA GLN A 22 -16.34 -3.24 5.13
C GLN A 22 -16.88 -4.29 4.13
N ASP A 23 -17.55 -3.82 3.07
CA ASP A 23 -17.99 -4.70 1.97
C ASP A 23 -16.80 -5.19 1.15
N LEU A 24 -16.51 -6.49 1.24
CA LEU A 24 -15.38 -7.11 0.54
C LEU A 24 -15.73 -7.61 -0.86
N SER A 25 -16.96 -7.41 -1.33
CA SER A 25 -17.43 -7.96 -2.62
C SER A 25 -16.75 -7.34 -3.86
N GLY A 26 -16.20 -6.12 -3.72
CA GLY A 26 -15.38 -5.48 -4.75
C GLY A 26 -13.90 -5.91 -4.73
N VAL A 27 -13.47 -6.57 -3.65
CA VAL A 27 -12.07 -6.93 -3.39
C VAL A 27 -11.83 -8.43 -3.65
N LEU A 28 -12.74 -9.29 -3.19
CA LEU A 28 -12.63 -10.74 -3.31
C LEU A 28 -13.30 -11.23 -4.60
N ARG A 29 -12.49 -11.73 -5.54
CA ARG A 29 -12.92 -12.05 -6.91
C ARG A 29 -13.07 -13.56 -7.13
N HIS A 30 -12.36 -14.38 -6.37
CA HIS A 30 -12.20 -15.82 -6.65
C HIS A 30 -12.96 -16.74 -5.68
N LEU A 31 -13.95 -16.19 -4.97
CA LEU A 31 -14.82 -16.96 -4.10
C LEU A 31 -15.66 -17.98 -4.88
N ASN A 32 -15.73 -19.20 -4.35
CA ASN A 32 -16.33 -20.40 -4.94
C ASN A 32 -17.88 -20.34 -4.96
N ARG A 33 -18.47 -19.41 -5.72
CA ARG A 33 -19.91 -19.36 -6.02
C ARG A 33 -20.16 -18.81 -7.44
N ARG A 34 -21.05 -19.45 -8.19
CA ARG A 34 -21.32 -19.10 -9.61
C ARG A 34 -22.04 -17.75 -9.80
N THR A 35 -22.95 -17.37 -8.90
CA THR A 35 -23.78 -16.17 -9.10
C THR A 35 -23.28 -15.01 -8.23
N ARG A 36 -23.38 -13.77 -8.75
CA ARG A 36 -23.01 -12.54 -8.05
C ARG A 36 -23.63 -12.43 -6.63
N PRO A 37 -24.94 -12.67 -6.41
CA PRO A 37 -25.54 -12.54 -5.06
C PRO A 37 -24.93 -13.50 -4.03
N PHE A 38 -24.64 -14.74 -4.42
CA PHE A 38 -23.99 -15.71 -3.52
C PHE A 38 -22.51 -15.38 -3.26
N ARG A 39 -21.78 -14.82 -4.23
CA ARG A 39 -20.41 -14.32 -4.00
C ARG A 39 -20.40 -13.14 -3.03
N THR A 40 -21.29 -12.16 -3.21
CA THR A 40 -21.43 -11.01 -2.29
C THR A 40 -21.77 -11.45 -0.87
N ARG A 41 -22.60 -12.49 -0.72
CA ARG A 41 -22.88 -13.05 0.60
C ARG A 41 -21.65 -13.73 1.21
N LEU A 42 -20.90 -14.48 0.39
CA LEU A 42 -19.71 -15.21 0.84
C LEU A 42 -18.53 -14.29 1.14
N SER A 43 -18.38 -13.18 0.42
CA SER A 43 -17.34 -12.17 0.66
C SER A 43 -17.54 -11.44 1.99
N ASN A 44 -18.80 -11.28 2.39
CA ASN A 44 -19.18 -10.63 3.64
C ASN A 44 -19.47 -11.61 4.77
N ASP A 45 -19.13 -12.89 4.58
CA ASP A 45 -19.23 -13.91 5.61
C ASP A 45 -18.10 -13.74 6.66
N PRO A 46 -18.41 -13.77 7.97
CA PRO A 46 -17.42 -13.58 9.03
C PRO A 46 -16.29 -14.61 9.04
N VAL A 47 -16.58 -15.84 8.59
CA VAL A 47 -15.56 -16.88 8.50
C VAL A 47 -14.61 -16.61 7.33
N THR A 48 -15.11 -16.08 6.22
CA THR A 48 -14.25 -15.58 5.12
C THR A 48 -13.30 -14.51 5.62
N ALA A 49 -13.81 -13.52 6.36
CA ALA A 49 -12.98 -12.49 7.00
C ALA A 49 -11.96 -13.06 8.00
N SER A 50 -12.32 -14.13 8.72
CA SER A 50 -11.42 -14.80 9.67
C SER A 50 -10.25 -15.50 8.98
N TYR A 51 -10.47 -16.10 7.79
CA TYR A 51 -9.39 -16.66 6.98
C TYR A 51 -8.47 -15.57 6.42
N LEU A 52 -9.03 -14.44 5.95
CA LEU A 52 -8.23 -13.28 5.55
C LEU A 52 -7.38 -12.74 6.70
N ALA A 53 -7.95 -12.66 7.92
CA ALA A 53 -7.22 -12.24 9.11
C ALA A 53 -6.05 -13.18 9.44
N ALA A 54 -6.25 -14.50 9.33
CA ALA A 54 -5.18 -15.48 9.50
C ALA A 54 -4.10 -15.33 8.42
N GLY A 55 -4.48 -15.12 7.15
CA GLY A 55 -3.56 -14.85 6.05
C GLY A 55 -2.72 -13.59 6.27
N MET A 56 -3.35 -12.47 6.65
CA MET A 56 -2.65 -11.21 6.95
C MET A 56 -1.67 -11.34 8.12
N ARG A 57 -1.98 -12.17 9.13
CA ARG A 57 -1.06 -12.46 10.24
C ARG A 57 0.14 -13.28 9.79
N LEU A 58 -0.03 -14.24 8.89
CA LEU A 58 1.10 -14.96 8.28
C LEU A 58 1.96 -14.02 7.44
N LEU A 59 1.35 -13.18 6.59
CA LEU A 59 2.06 -12.15 5.83
C LEU A 59 2.87 -11.24 6.75
N SER A 60 2.26 -10.73 7.82
CA SER A 60 2.93 -9.86 8.79
C SER A 60 4.08 -10.57 9.52
N ARG A 61 3.97 -11.87 9.80
CA ARG A 61 5.03 -12.65 10.45
C ARG A 61 6.23 -12.88 9.53
N HIS A 62 5.98 -13.16 8.25
CA HIS A 62 7.04 -13.53 7.30
C HIS A 62 7.62 -12.34 6.53
N MET A 63 6.86 -11.24 6.39
CA MET A 63 7.25 -10.05 5.66
C MET A 63 7.40 -8.80 6.54
N GLY A 64 6.84 -8.75 7.75
CA GLY A 64 6.92 -7.57 8.62
C GLY A 64 8.32 -7.31 9.21
N PRO A 65 8.53 -6.16 9.89
CA PRO A 65 9.84 -5.67 10.35
C PRO A 65 10.50 -6.47 11.50
N ARG A 66 10.03 -7.69 11.83
CA ARG A 66 10.61 -8.47 12.93
C ARG A 66 11.97 -9.09 12.57
N PRO A 67 12.95 -9.10 13.49
CA PRO A 67 14.13 -9.94 13.34
C PRO A 67 13.65 -11.39 13.33
N ALA A 68 13.90 -12.10 12.23
CA ALA A 68 13.63 -13.52 12.16
C ALA A 68 14.57 -14.21 13.15
N GLU A 69 14.06 -14.65 14.30
CA GLU A 69 14.84 -15.44 15.28
C GLU A 69 15.44 -16.71 14.65
N HIS A 70 14.89 -17.16 13.51
CA HIS A 70 15.43 -18.27 12.73
C HIS A 70 15.23 -18.01 11.22
N PRO A 71 16.30 -18.01 10.39
CA PRO A 71 16.16 -17.90 8.95
C PRO A 71 15.47 -19.17 8.40
N PRO A 72 14.35 -19.05 7.67
CA PRO A 72 13.71 -20.17 6.98
C PRO A 72 14.58 -20.66 5.82
N THR A 73 14.83 -21.96 5.78
CA THR A 73 15.79 -22.65 4.90
C THR A 73 15.29 -22.95 3.48
N ASP A 74 14.07 -22.55 3.10
CA ASP A 74 13.48 -22.91 1.79
C ASP A 74 12.39 -21.89 1.38
N ARG A 75 12.48 -21.22 0.20
CA ARG A 75 11.53 -20.15 -0.17
C ARG A 75 11.26 -19.97 -1.68
N PRO A 76 10.11 -20.47 -2.17
CA PRO A 76 9.22 -19.71 -3.04
C PRO A 76 8.54 -18.60 -2.22
N LEU A 77 8.41 -17.39 -2.78
CA LEU A 77 7.98 -16.15 -2.08
C LEU A 77 6.73 -16.27 -1.21
N LEU A 78 5.80 -17.20 -1.49
CA LEU A 78 4.51 -17.33 -0.79
C LEU A 78 4.24 -18.73 -0.21
N ARG A 79 5.23 -19.63 -0.15
CA ARG A 79 5.00 -21.03 0.29
C ARG A 79 4.46 -21.14 1.73
N PHE A 80 4.70 -20.13 2.56
CA PHE A 80 4.16 -20.05 3.92
C PHE A 80 2.64 -19.83 3.98
N LEU A 81 1.97 -19.47 2.87
CA LEU A 81 0.52 -19.24 2.79
C LEU A 81 -0.31 -20.49 2.49
N SER A 82 0.25 -21.70 2.54
CA SER A 82 -0.49 -22.94 2.22
C SER A 82 -1.83 -23.07 2.97
N GLN A 83 -2.83 -23.73 2.37
CA GLN A 83 -4.15 -23.99 2.99
C GLN A 83 -4.03 -24.52 4.43
N ARG A 84 -3.06 -25.41 4.67
CA ARG A 84 -2.80 -26.00 5.99
C ARG A 84 -2.28 -24.95 6.97
N ALA A 85 -1.33 -24.12 6.56
CA ALA A 85 -0.78 -23.05 7.39
C ALA A 85 -1.85 -22.02 7.75
N VAL A 86 -2.67 -21.60 6.78
CA VAL A 86 -3.77 -20.65 6.99
C VAL A 86 -4.83 -21.21 7.93
N ALA A 87 -5.26 -22.46 7.72
CA ALA A 87 -6.24 -23.11 8.59
C ALA A 87 -5.71 -23.31 10.02
N ALA A 88 -4.42 -23.62 10.18
CA ALA A 88 -3.79 -23.72 11.49
C ALA A 88 -3.68 -22.35 12.17
N GLU A 89 -3.31 -21.31 11.44
CA GLU A 89 -3.15 -19.95 11.99
C GLU A 89 -4.49 -19.34 12.45
N LEU A 90 -5.61 -19.81 11.90
CA LEU A 90 -6.96 -19.44 12.34
C LEU A 90 -7.17 -19.66 13.84
N GLY A 91 -6.56 -20.69 14.43
CA GLY A 91 -6.63 -20.97 15.88
C GLY A 91 -6.10 -19.82 16.75
N ASN A 92 -5.19 -19.01 16.20
CA ASN A 92 -4.55 -17.90 16.88
C ASN A 92 -5.24 -16.55 16.61
N ASN A 93 -6.39 -16.54 15.93
CA ASN A 93 -7.11 -15.31 15.62
C ASN A 93 -7.58 -14.57 16.89
N PRO A 94 -7.46 -13.24 16.95
CA PRO A 94 -8.03 -12.48 18.05
C PRO A 94 -9.56 -12.47 17.98
N THR A 95 -10.21 -12.20 19.10
CA THR A 95 -11.66 -11.88 19.11
C THR A 95 -11.87 -10.61 18.27
N PRO A 96 -12.91 -10.49 17.43
CA PRO A 96 -14.09 -11.36 17.27
C PRO A 96 -14.00 -12.40 16.15
N PHE A 97 -12.83 -12.58 15.53
CA PHE A 97 -12.69 -13.54 14.44
C PHE A 97 -12.89 -14.99 14.91
N ALA A 98 -13.38 -15.83 14.00
CA ALA A 98 -13.49 -17.25 14.24
C ALA A 98 -12.11 -17.84 14.51
N ARG A 99 -12.01 -18.64 15.58
CA ARG A 99 -10.80 -19.39 15.97
C ARG A 99 -10.86 -20.87 15.60
N ARG A 100 -11.95 -21.32 14.99
CA ARG A 100 -12.17 -22.71 14.59
C ARG A 100 -12.43 -22.76 13.10
N GLY A 101 -11.63 -23.56 12.41
CA GLY A 101 -11.73 -23.77 10.98
C GLY A 101 -10.79 -24.87 10.53
N ASN A 102 -11.03 -25.41 9.35
CA ASN A 102 -10.19 -26.46 8.77
C ASN A 102 -9.99 -26.24 7.27
N VAL A 103 -9.18 -27.09 6.64
CA VAL A 103 -8.89 -27.00 5.19
C VAL A 103 -10.15 -27.20 4.34
N ALA A 104 -11.09 -28.05 4.76
CA ALA A 104 -12.32 -28.28 4.00
C ALA A 104 -13.21 -27.01 3.95
N GLN A 105 -13.31 -26.29 5.07
CA GLN A 105 -14.05 -25.01 5.14
C GLN A 105 -13.37 -23.88 4.37
N LEU A 106 -12.03 -23.91 4.25
CA LEU A 106 -11.29 -23.03 3.37
C LEU A 106 -11.58 -23.36 1.90
N ARG A 107 -11.60 -24.65 1.54
CA ARG A 107 -11.90 -25.12 0.16
C ARG A 107 -13.34 -24.87 -0.29
N ASP A 108 -14.30 -24.89 0.63
CA ASP A 108 -15.67 -24.49 0.33
C ASP A 108 -15.77 -23.00 -0.06
N ARG A 109 -14.81 -22.18 0.39
CA ARG A 109 -14.73 -20.74 0.05
C ARG A 109 -13.88 -20.46 -1.18
N TRP A 110 -12.73 -21.11 -1.31
CA TRP A 110 -11.82 -20.99 -2.44
C TRP A 110 -11.50 -22.37 -2.98
N SER A 111 -11.90 -22.65 -4.22
CA SER A 111 -11.72 -23.95 -4.84
C SER A 111 -10.25 -24.37 -4.91
N ALA A 112 -9.37 -23.44 -5.28
CA ALA A 112 -7.94 -23.65 -5.34
C ALA A 112 -7.19 -22.79 -4.30
N GLN A 113 -5.95 -23.18 -4.00
CA GLN A 113 -5.06 -22.36 -3.18
C GLN A 113 -4.67 -21.06 -3.89
N ALA A 114 -4.51 -21.09 -5.22
CA ALA A 114 -4.19 -19.91 -6.02
C ALA A 114 -5.29 -18.84 -5.89
N ASP A 115 -6.56 -19.24 -6.01
CA ASP A 115 -7.74 -18.38 -5.79
C ASP A 115 -7.69 -17.64 -4.44
N TYR A 116 -7.34 -18.36 -3.37
CA TYR A 116 -7.20 -17.77 -2.04
C TYR A 116 -6.03 -16.80 -1.96
N VAL A 117 -4.88 -17.15 -2.54
CA VAL A 117 -3.69 -16.29 -2.53
C VAL A 117 -3.95 -15.01 -3.31
N SER A 118 -4.59 -15.10 -4.47
CA SER A 118 -4.97 -13.93 -5.28
C SER A 118 -5.92 -13.00 -4.51
N ASP A 119 -6.98 -13.53 -3.93
CA ASP A 119 -7.91 -12.74 -3.10
C ASP A 119 -7.23 -12.15 -1.85
N LEU A 120 -6.27 -12.88 -1.24
CA LEU A 120 -5.49 -12.36 -0.12
C LEU A 120 -4.54 -11.24 -0.55
N ILE A 121 -3.92 -11.33 -1.72
CA ILE A 121 -3.08 -10.26 -2.28
C ILE A 121 -3.96 -9.03 -2.52
N HIS A 122 -5.07 -9.18 -3.23
CA HIS A 122 -6.04 -8.11 -3.47
C HIS A 122 -6.51 -7.45 -2.17
N PHE A 123 -6.80 -8.24 -1.14
CA PHE A 123 -7.16 -7.73 0.19
C PHE A 123 -6.00 -7.02 0.88
N ALA A 124 -4.79 -7.61 0.85
CA ALA A 124 -3.61 -7.06 1.51
C ALA A 124 -3.24 -5.68 0.96
N VAL A 125 -3.37 -5.50 -0.35
CA VAL A 125 -3.01 -4.24 -1.03
C VAL A 125 -4.17 -3.23 -1.12
N TRP A 126 -5.37 -3.59 -0.67
CA TRP A 126 -6.52 -2.72 -0.75
C TRP A 126 -6.30 -1.41 0.05
N HIS A 127 -6.69 -0.26 -0.52
CA HIS A 127 -6.43 1.07 0.05
C HIS A 127 -7.12 1.33 1.40
N ASP A 128 -8.13 0.55 1.75
CA ASP A 128 -8.77 0.61 3.07
C ASP A 128 -8.11 -0.33 4.08
N ASN A 129 -7.17 -1.19 3.67
CA ASN A 129 -6.39 -2.03 4.58
C ASN A 129 -5.27 -1.26 5.31
N TYR A 130 -5.14 0.04 5.05
CA TYR A 130 -4.23 0.93 5.77
C TYR A 130 -4.78 1.30 7.16
N ARG A 131 -3.91 1.77 8.06
CA ARG A 131 -4.23 2.02 9.47
C ARG A 131 -5.43 2.98 9.63
N PRO A 132 -6.31 2.78 10.63
CA PRO A 132 -7.34 3.76 10.99
C PRO A 132 -6.74 5.17 11.20
N GLY A 133 -7.41 6.21 10.71
CA GLY A 133 -6.93 7.61 10.78
C GLY A 133 -5.93 8.00 9.68
N HIS A 134 -5.46 7.06 8.86
CA HIS A 134 -4.52 7.35 7.77
C HIS A 134 -5.09 8.32 6.72
N ARG A 135 -6.42 8.32 6.49
CA ARG A 135 -7.08 9.31 5.61
C ARG A 135 -7.02 10.73 6.18
N GLU A 136 -7.35 10.90 7.45
CA GLU A 136 -7.33 12.20 8.13
C GLU A 136 -5.90 12.78 8.18
N GLN A 137 -4.92 11.93 8.48
CA GLN A 137 -3.50 12.32 8.45
C GLN A 137 -3.05 12.74 7.04
N ARG A 138 -3.46 12.01 6.00
CA ARG A 138 -3.19 12.39 4.60
C ARG A 138 -3.81 13.74 4.25
N THR A 139 -5.05 14.01 4.65
CA THR A 139 -5.71 15.30 4.42
C THR A 139 -4.97 16.45 5.12
N ALA A 140 -4.59 16.28 6.39
CA ALA A 140 -3.85 17.30 7.11
C ALA A 140 -2.47 17.59 6.48
N ARG A 141 -1.77 16.55 6.01
CA ARG A 141 -0.50 16.70 5.29
C ARG A 141 -0.65 17.38 3.93
N ALA A 142 -1.69 17.01 3.18
CA ALA A 142 -2.01 17.66 1.91
C ALA A 142 -2.19 19.17 2.08
N GLN A 143 -2.87 19.62 3.14
CA GLN A 143 -3.03 21.04 3.45
C GLN A 143 -1.71 21.77 3.70
N GLN A 144 -0.74 21.11 4.37
CA GLN A 144 0.59 21.70 4.58
C GLN A 144 1.36 21.86 3.26
N LEU A 145 1.25 20.90 2.35
CA LEU A 145 1.88 20.97 1.04
C LEU A 145 1.26 22.07 0.16
N THR A 146 -0.07 22.21 0.16
CA THR A 146 -0.75 23.20 -0.69
C THR A 146 -0.70 24.62 -0.13
N SER A 147 -0.96 24.79 1.17
CA SER A 147 -1.20 26.11 1.79
C SER A 147 -0.35 26.40 3.03
N GLY A 148 0.47 25.44 3.47
CA GLY A 148 1.35 25.62 4.62
C GLY A 148 2.43 26.69 4.40
N PRO A 149 2.93 27.33 5.47
CA PRO A 149 3.90 28.41 5.37
C PRO A 149 5.30 27.94 4.95
N ASP A 150 5.68 26.70 5.26
CA ASP A 150 6.98 26.12 4.93
C ASP A 150 6.80 24.87 4.05
N PHE A 151 6.86 25.07 2.74
CA PHE A 151 6.72 24.00 1.76
C PHE A 151 7.85 22.97 1.84
N VAL A 152 9.08 23.43 2.06
CA VAL A 152 10.27 22.56 2.10
C VAL A 152 10.21 21.63 3.30
N ALA A 153 9.86 22.15 4.48
CA ALA A 153 9.64 21.33 5.66
C ALA A 153 8.49 20.33 5.45
N ALA A 154 7.38 20.76 4.83
CA ALA A 154 6.25 19.89 4.54
C ALA A 154 6.60 18.74 3.59
N VAL A 155 7.44 18.98 2.57
CA VAL A 155 7.94 17.93 1.67
C VAL A 155 8.78 16.91 2.44
N HIS A 156 9.73 17.37 3.26
CA HIS A 156 10.59 16.48 4.04
C HIS A 156 9.81 15.63 5.04
N GLU A 157 8.89 16.26 5.77
CA GLU A 157 8.06 15.57 6.76
C GLU A 157 7.18 14.51 6.07
N THR A 158 6.49 14.89 4.98
CA THR A 158 5.66 13.96 4.20
C THR A 158 6.48 12.79 3.68
N ALA A 159 7.65 13.05 3.11
CA ALA A 159 8.53 12.02 2.57
C ALA A 159 9.08 11.08 3.65
N TYR A 160 9.46 11.61 4.82
CA TYR A 160 9.91 10.79 5.95
C TYR A 160 8.80 9.89 6.46
N GLU A 161 7.63 10.45 6.77
CA GLU A 161 6.52 9.69 7.34
C GLU A 161 6.01 8.63 6.36
N HIS A 162 5.88 8.98 5.09
CA HIS A 162 5.45 8.04 4.06
C HIS A 162 6.44 6.88 3.88
N THR A 163 7.74 7.19 3.87
CA THR A 163 8.79 6.16 3.76
C THR A 163 8.81 5.27 5.00
N ALA A 164 8.79 5.85 6.20
CA ALA A 164 8.78 5.11 7.47
C ALA A 164 7.55 4.20 7.58
N GLU A 165 6.37 4.68 7.19
CA GLU A 165 5.16 3.87 7.13
C GLU A 165 5.30 2.72 6.13
N GLY A 166 5.85 2.98 4.94
CA GLY A 166 6.09 1.95 3.94
C GLY A 166 7.03 0.84 4.42
N VAL A 167 8.11 1.21 5.12
CA VAL A 167 9.07 0.26 5.70
C VAL A 167 8.41 -0.66 6.74
N ASP A 168 7.48 -0.14 7.52
CA ASP A 168 6.80 -0.88 8.59
C ASP A 168 5.57 -1.67 8.12
N THR A 169 5.14 -1.47 6.87
CA THR A 169 3.88 -2.03 6.36
C THR A 169 4.12 -3.31 5.57
N ALA A 170 3.59 -4.44 6.07
CA ALA A 170 3.79 -5.75 5.46
C ALA A 170 3.20 -5.86 4.04
N SER A 171 2.12 -5.15 3.73
CA SER A 171 1.53 -5.14 2.38
C SER A 171 2.43 -4.41 1.38
N VAL A 172 3.11 -3.32 1.76
CA VAL A 172 4.09 -2.63 0.91
C VAL A 172 5.25 -3.57 0.57
N ARG A 173 5.78 -4.28 1.56
CA ARG A 173 6.84 -5.27 1.36
C ARG A 173 6.42 -6.42 0.45
N LEU A 174 5.19 -6.89 0.62
CA LEU A 174 4.60 -7.89 -0.27
C LEU A 174 4.48 -7.34 -1.70
N SER A 175 3.95 -6.14 -1.89
CA SER A 175 3.84 -5.50 -3.20
C SER A 175 5.19 -5.37 -3.89
N LEU A 176 6.22 -4.91 -3.19
CA LEU A 176 7.59 -4.80 -3.73
C LEU A 176 8.17 -6.17 -4.11
N ALA A 177 7.98 -7.18 -3.28
CA ALA A 177 8.43 -8.54 -3.57
C ALA A 177 7.71 -9.16 -4.79
N LEU A 178 6.41 -8.89 -4.92
CA LEU A 178 5.64 -9.35 -6.07
C LEU A 178 6.01 -8.57 -7.34
N MET A 179 6.23 -7.25 -7.26
CA MET A 179 6.71 -6.44 -8.40
C MET A 179 8.01 -7.00 -8.98
N ALA A 180 8.94 -7.44 -8.12
CA ALA A 180 10.21 -8.00 -8.54
C ALA A 180 10.14 -9.49 -8.94
N GLY A 181 9.12 -10.23 -8.49
CA GLY A 181 9.09 -11.69 -8.55
C GLY A 181 7.93 -12.30 -9.33
N ALA A 182 6.98 -11.50 -9.81
CA ALA A 182 5.78 -11.98 -10.52
C ALA A 182 5.96 -12.11 -12.04
N GLU A 183 7.20 -12.13 -12.54
CA GLU A 183 7.48 -12.34 -13.96
C GLU A 183 6.83 -13.66 -14.44
N GLY A 184 5.90 -13.56 -15.40
CA GLY A 184 5.15 -14.70 -15.94
C GLY A 184 3.82 -15.00 -15.25
N ASP A 185 3.42 -14.27 -14.21
CA ASP A 185 2.09 -14.35 -13.59
C ASP A 185 1.26 -13.12 -13.95
N SER A 186 0.42 -13.24 -14.99
CA SER A 186 -0.40 -12.13 -15.50
C SER A 186 -1.44 -11.67 -14.50
N GLU A 187 -1.96 -12.56 -13.65
CA GLU A 187 -2.98 -12.21 -12.65
C GLU A 187 -2.37 -11.35 -11.54
N VAL A 188 -1.20 -11.74 -11.04
CA VAL A 188 -0.46 -10.95 -10.05
C VAL A 188 0.01 -9.63 -10.66
N THR A 189 0.46 -9.64 -11.91
CA THR A 189 0.86 -8.42 -12.64
C THR A 189 -0.31 -7.44 -12.78
N ASP A 190 -1.50 -7.92 -13.14
CA ASP A 190 -2.72 -7.11 -13.27
C ASP A 190 -3.17 -6.55 -11.90
N ALA A 191 -3.08 -7.35 -10.84
CA ALA A 191 -3.42 -6.92 -9.49
C ALA A 191 -2.50 -5.78 -9.00
N ILE A 192 -1.20 -5.91 -9.23
CA ILE A 192 -0.20 -4.89 -8.89
C ILE A 192 -0.36 -3.64 -9.76
N SER A 193 -0.57 -3.80 -11.06
CA SER A 193 -0.75 -2.68 -11.98
C SER A 193 -2.00 -1.87 -11.62
N SER A 194 -3.09 -2.55 -11.29
CA SER A 194 -4.33 -1.91 -10.81
C SER A 194 -4.12 -1.15 -9.49
N LEU A 195 -3.35 -1.74 -8.57
CA LEU A 195 -2.99 -1.10 -7.31
C LEU A 195 -2.18 0.18 -7.55
N TYR A 196 -1.13 0.09 -8.37
CA TYR A 196 -0.23 1.21 -8.63
C TYR A 196 -0.97 2.34 -9.35
N ALA A 197 -1.82 2.02 -10.32
CA ALA A 197 -2.65 3.00 -11.01
C ALA A 197 -3.58 3.76 -10.05
N ALA A 198 -4.26 3.05 -9.14
CA ALA A 198 -5.12 3.69 -8.14
C ALA A 198 -4.31 4.53 -7.13
N TYR A 199 -3.17 4.01 -6.69
CA TYR A 199 -2.25 4.69 -5.78
C TYR A 199 -1.71 6.00 -6.39
N LEU A 200 -1.13 5.94 -7.59
CA LEU A 200 -0.64 7.10 -8.32
C LEU A 200 -1.76 8.09 -8.64
N GLY A 201 -2.98 7.61 -8.94
CA GLY A 201 -4.13 8.47 -9.14
C GLY A 201 -4.36 9.46 -7.98
N SER A 202 -4.36 8.95 -6.75
CA SER A 202 -4.54 9.78 -5.56
C SER A 202 -3.40 10.79 -5.32
N TRP A 203 -2.17 10.43 -5.66
CA TRP A 203 -1.03 11.33 -5.57
C TRP A 203 -1.05 12.40 -6.64
N LYS A 204 -1.47 12.06 -7.87
CA LYS A 204 -1.61 13.04 -8.96
C LYS A 204 -2.62 14.12 -8.65
N GLU A 205 -3.72 13.78 -7.98
CA GLU A 205 -4.69 14.77 -7.48
C GLU A 205 -4.03 15.75 -6.50
N LEU A 206 -3.23 15.24 -5.56
CA LEU A 206 -2.47 16.09 -4.64
C LEU A 206 -1.43 16.95 -5.36
N TYR A 207 -0.67 16.39 -6.30
CA TYR A 207 0.32 17.14 -7.05
C TYR A 207 -0.34 18.25 -7.87
N ALA A 208 -1.45 17.98 -8.55
CA ALA A 208 -2.21 18.99 -9.27
C ALA A 208 -2.67 20.13 -8.33
N ALA A 209 -3.15 19.81 -7.13
CA ALA A 209 -3.52 20.81 -6.14
C ALA A 209 -2.31 21.64 -5.66
N VAL A 210 -1.15 21.01 -5.42
CA VAL A 210 0.08 21.71 -5.05
C VAL A 210 0.54 22.65 -6.16
N LEU A 211 0.52 22.19 -7.43
CA LEU A 211 0.90 23.01 -8.57
C LEU A 211 0.01 24.26 -8.66
N HIS A 212 -1.31 24.06 -8.58
CA HIS A 212 -2.28 25.15 -8.62
C HIS A 212 -2.10 26.15 -7.46
N ASP A 213 -2.08 25.67 -6.21
CA ASP A 213 -2.08 26.54 -5.02
C ASP A 213 -0.73 27.22 -4.77
N ARG A 214 0.36 26.68 -5.34
CA ARG A 214 1.71 27.26 -5.25
C ARG A 214 2.13 28.04 -6.49
N HIS A 215 1.24 28.20 -7.48
CA HIS A 215 1.53 28.87 -8.76
C HIS A 215 2.76 28.25 -9.46
N LEU A 216 2.78 26.92 -9.54
CA LEU A 216 3.81 26.14 -10.20
C LEU A 216 3.25 25.44 -11.43
N ARG A 217 4.06 25.34 -12.46
CA ARG A 217 3.79 24.53 -13.66
C ARG A 217 4.87 23.51 -13.89
N LEU A 218 4.54 22.44 -14.62
CA LEU A 218 5.53 21.51 -15.15
C LEU A 218 6.34 22.19 -16.26
N ARG A 219 7.63 21.85 -16.36
CA ARG A 219 8.45 22.19 -17.53
C ARG A 219 7.84 21.59 -18.81
N PRO A 220 8.05 22.21 -19.98
CA PRO A 220 7.61 21.65 -21.24
C PRO A 220 8.12 20.22 -21.47
N GLY A 221 7.25 19.37 -21.98
CA GLY A 221 7.53 17.96 -22.22
C GLY A 221 7.29 17.03 -21.02
N LEU A 222 7.15 17.57 -19.80
CA LEU A 222 6.85 16.79 -18.60
C LEU A 222 5.35 16.76 -18.30
N THR A 223 4.91 15.62 -17.78
CA THR A 223 3.51 15.38 -17.38
C THR A 223 3.40 15.11 -15.87
N LEU A 224 2.17 15.16 -15.35
CA LEU A 224 1.89 14.69 -13.98
C LEU A 224 2.20 13.20 -13.80
N ASP A 225 2.09 12.40 -14.87
CA ASP A 225 2.46 10.99 -14.82
C ASP A 225 3.99 10.83 -14.65
N ASP A 226 4.79 11.65 -15.32
CA ASP A 226 6.26 11.63 -15.15
C ASP A 226 6.67 12.00 -13.72
N LEU A 227 6.08 13.07 -13.18
CA LEU A 227 6.31 13.49 -11.80
C LEU A 227 5.91 12.38 -10.81
N ALA A 228 4.72 11.80 -10.98
CA ALA A 228 4.22 10.77 -10.09
C ALA A 228 5.06 9.49 -10.15
N ASN A 229 5.46 9.06 -11.36
CA ASN A 229 6.32 7.90 -11.53
C ASN A 229 7.72 8.13 -10.96
N ALA A 230 8.34 9.30 -11.18
CA ALA A 230 9.66 9.62 -10.66
C ALA A 230 9.68 9.60 -9.12
N LEU A 231 8.70 10.25 -8.48
CA LEU A 231 8.58 10.27 -7.02
C LEU A 231 8.25 8.88 -6.45
N SER A 232 7.38 8.13 -7.12
CA SER A 232 6.98 6.79 -6.66
C SER A 232 8.13 5.77 -6.81
N ALA A 233 8.84 5.76 -7.93
CA ALA A 233 10.00 4.89 -8.13
C ALA A 233 11.11 5.17 -7.11
N THR A 234 11.35 6.45 -6.81
CA THR A 234 12.31 6.85 -5.77
C THR A 234 11.84 6.41 -4.38
N THR A 235 10.55 6.54 -4.09
CA THR A 235 9.96 6.08 -2.82
C THR A 235 10.13 4.58 -2.64
N ASP A 236 9.74 3.79 -3.65
CA ASP A 236 9.88 2.34 -3.67
C ASP A 236 11.34 1.91 -3.49
N GLY A 237 12.27 2.57 -4.19
CA GLY A 237 13.71 2.35 -4.05
C GLY A 237 14.25 2.70 -2.66
N THR A 238 13.78 3.79 -2.06
CA THR A 238 14.18 4.23 -0.71
C THR A 238 13.68 3.23 0.34
N ILE A 239 12.44 2.77 0.22
CA ILE A 239 11.85 1.74 1.09
C ILE A 239 12.65 0.43 0.96
N LEU A 240 12.88 -0.05 -0.28
CA LEU A 240 13.67 -1.25 -0.54
C LEU A 240 15.08 -1.16 0.04
N ARG A 241 15.76 -0.02 -0.15
CA ARG A 241 17.11 0.20 0.38
C ARG A 241 17.12 0.15 1.90
N THR A 242 16.14 0.77 2.55
CA THR A 242 16.02 0.79 4.01
C THR A 242 15.73 -0.61 4.58
N ILE A 243 14.91 -1.41 3.88
CA ILE A 243 14.63 -2.79 4.29
C ILE A 243 15.85 -3.69 4.09
N GLY A 244 16.53 -3.57 2.94
CA GLY A 244 17.64 -4.44 2.57
C GLY A 244 18.95 -4.10 3.29
N ASP A 245 19.15 -2.84 3.66
CA ASP A 245 20.33 -2.34 4.37
C ASP A 245 19.91 -1.31 5.44
N PRO A 246 19.53 -1.77 6.64
CA PRO A 246 19.14 -0.88 7.74
C PRO A 246 20.26 0.02 8.25
N THR A 247 21.51 -0.25 7.85
CA THR A 247 22.67 0.59 8.19
C THR A 247 22.91 1.70 7.17
N ALA A 248 22.27 1.63 6.01
CA ALA A 248 22.25 2.74 5.08
C ALA A 248 21.55 3.92 5.76
N THR A 249 22.22 5.06 5.84
CA THR A 249 21.73 6.30 6.45
C THR A 249 20.69 6.99 5.56
N VAL A 250 19.72 6.21 5.07
CA VAL A 250 18.63 6.63 4.17
C VAL A 250 17.49 7.26 4.95
N MET A 251 17.32 6.87 6.22
CA MET A 251 16.39 7.48 7.15
C MET A 251 17.12 7.98 8.39
N ASP A 252 16.84 9.22 8.77
CA ASP A 252 17.27 9.85 10.00
C ASP A 252 16.05 10.02 10.90
N HIS A 253 15.86 9.06 11.80
CA HIS A 253 14.76 9.07 12.76
C HIS A 253 14.87 10.18 13.81
N ALA A 254 16.09 10.62 14.13
CA ALA A 254 16.30 11.65 15.15
C ALA A 254 15.79 13.02 14.65
N ASN A 255 16.06 13.33 13.39
CA ASN A 255 15.64 14.60 12.78
C ASN A 255 14.38 14.48 11.91
N ARG A 256 13.75 13.29 11.84
CA ARG A 256 12.59 13.00 10.98
C ARG A 256 12.86 13.36 9.50
N ARG A 257 14.03 12.94 8.99
CA ARG A 257 14.43 13.18 7.59
C ARG A 257 14.66 11.86 6.86
N SER A 258 14.49 11.89 5.54
CA SER A 258 14.84 10.76 4.67
C SER A 258 15.50 11.26 3.40
N LEU A 259 16.28 10.39 2.75
CA LEU A 259 16.83 10.64 1.42
C LEU A 259 15.72 10.97 0.42
N MET A 260 14.56 10.30 0.53
CA MET A 260 13.39 10.58 -0.29
C MET A 260 12.96 12.05 -0.21
N GLY A 261 13.02 12.69 0.96
CA GLY A 261 12.69 14.12 1.08
C GLY A 261 13.64 15.01 0.27
N THR A 262 14.94 14.69 0.29
CA THR A 262 15.94 15.40 -0.52
C THR A 262 15.72 15.17 -2.01
N VAL A 263 15.46 13.91 -2.42
CA VAL A 263 15.20 13.60 -3.83
C VAL A 263 13.89 14.21 -4.30
N ALA A 264 12.85 14.25 -3.46
CA ALA A 264 11.59 14.91 -3.78
C ALA A 264 11.80 16.39 -4.11
N LEU A 265 12.59 17.11 -3.30
CA LEU A 265 12.93 18.51 -3.59
C LEU A 265 13.75 18.66 -4.87
N ALA A 266 14.69 17.75 -5.14
CA ALA A 266 15.47 17.77 -6.37
C ALA A 266 14.57 17.55 -7.61
N VAL A 267 13.65 16.59 -7.55
CA VAL A 267 12.67 16.31 -8.61
C VAL A 267 11.72 17.50 -8.77
N ILE A 268 11.16 18.03 -7.69
CA ILE A 268 10.30 19.23 -7.72
C ILE A 268 11.02 20.40 -8.37
N HIS A 269 12.26 20.68 -7.95
CA HIS A 269 13.06 21.76 -8.50
C HIS A 269 13.40 21.55 -9.98
N ALA A 270 13.66 20.31 -10.39
CA ALA A 270 13.97 19.98 -11.77
C ALA A 270 12.73 20.02 -12.67
N PHE A 271 11.59 19.51 -12.20
CA PHE A 271 10.40 19.27 -13.02
C PHE A 271 9.47 20.48 -13.06
N LEU A 272 9.51 21.34 -12.05
CA LEU A 272 8.56 22.45 -11.90
C LEU A 272 9.24 23.81 -12.06
N GLU A 273 8.45 24.78 -12.51
CA GLU A 273 8.81 26.19 -12.57
C GLU A 273 7.71 27.04 -11.92
N PRO A 274 8.05 28.17 -11.28
CA PRO A 274 7.06 29.19 -10.94
C PRO A 274 6.36 29.68 -12.21
N GLU A 275 5.04 29.81 -12.22
CA GLU A 275 4.28 30.25 -13.39
C GLU A 275 4.66 31.66 -13.85
N GLU A 276 4.94 32.57 -12.91
CA GLU A 276 5.25 33.97 -13.20
C GLU A 276 6.66 34.15 -13.80
N ASP A 277 7.63 33.33 -13.38
CA ASP A 277 9.06 33.43 -13.74
C ASP A 277 9.52 32.24 -14.60
N ALA A 278 8.59 31.64 -15.33
CA ALA A 278 8.85 30.38 -15.99
C ALA A 278 9.74 30.54 -17.23
N THR A 279 10.87 29.83 -17.27
CA THR A 279 11.83 29.95 -18.38
C THR A 279 11.29 29.37 -19.68
N GLY A 280 10.39 28.38 -19.61
CA GLY A 280 9.88 27.67 -20.79
C GLY A 280 10.89 26.68 -21.37
N LEU A 281 12.00 26.44 -20.69
CA LEU A 281 12.97 25.41 -21.06
C LEU A 281 12.49 24.04 -20.63
N THR A 282 12.67 23.06 -21.52
CA THR A 282 12.62 21.63 -21.17
C THR A 282 13.64 21.31 -20.08
N LEU A 283 13.53 20.13 -19.46
CA LEU A 283 14.50 19.71 -18.44
C LEU A 283 15.93 19.66 -19.00
N GLU A 284 16.09 19.11 -20.20
CA GLU A 284 17.37 18.97 -20.89
C GLU A 284 17.98 20.32 -21.22
N GLU A 285 17.18 21.27 -21.71
CA GLU A 285 17.63 22.63 -22.01
C GLU A 285 18.04 23.38 -20.74
N ALA A 286 17.27 23.26 -19.65
CA ALA A 286 17.61 23.89 -18.37
C ALA A 286 18.91 23.33 -17.78
N VAL A 287 19.16 22.03 -17.97
CA VAL A 287 20.44 21.41 -17.59
C VAL A 287 21.57 21.93 -18.50
N ALA A 288 21.37 21.94 -19.81
CA ALA A 288 22.37 22.44 -20.76
C ALA A 288 22.73 23.90 -20.48
N GLU A 289 21.75 24.78 -20.24
CA GLU A 289 22.00 26.18 -19.91
C GLU A 289 22.88 26.34 -18.67
N ARG A 290 22.62 25.53 -17.63
CA ARG A 290 23.37 25.57 -16.37
C ARG A 290 24.85 25.15 -16.52
N PHE A 291 25.14 24.20 -17.40
CA PHE A 291 26.50 23.64 -17.54
C PHE A 291 27.28 24.19 -18.74
N ASP A 292 26.60 24.55 -19.82
CA ASP A 292 27.23 24.99 -21.08
C ASP A 292 27.23 26.52 -21.24
N GLY A 293 26.52 27.25 -20.37
CA GLY A 293 26.49 28.73 -20.36
C GLY A 293 25.91 29.34 -21.64
N ARG A 294 25.19 28.55 -22.44
CA ARG A 294 24.50 28.99 -23.66
C ARG A 294 23.00 29.05 -23.37
N ALA A 295 22.48 30.26 -23.26
CA ALA A 295 21.03 30.49 -23.38
C ALA A 295 20.63 30.08 -24.80
N TYR A 296 19.67 29.16 -24.91
CA TYR A 296 19.05 28.73 -26.17
C TYR A 296 17.88 29.63 -26.54
#